data_AF-A0A7C0WTK9-F1
#
_entry.id   AF-A0A7C0WTK9-F1
#
_cell.length_a   1.000
_cell.length_b   1.000
_cell.length_c   1.000
_cell.angle_alpha   90.00
_cell.angle_beta   90.00
_cell.angle_gamma   90.00
#
_symmetry.space_group_name_H-M   'P 1'
#
loop_
_entity.id
_entity.type
_entity.pdbx_description
1 polymer ?
#
loop_
_entity_poly.entity_id
_entity_poly.type
_entity_poly.pdbx_seq_one_letter_code
_entity_poly.pdbx_strand_id
1 'polypeptide(L)'
;MAVSRGDRQVGGGSRQRWLVLAMVLAALGVRLLFLNRCDPWCDEILFINSSAPQQSPVAILVSHWRNFAVIGHLPFPAMVQNLWLRLVAPLAEDIRHAAGLQRLPAVMWGTGTVLLVFLLGRALWGGRTGLLAAVMCSFFYYPFHYSREAYVYAPLM
;
A
#
# COMPACT_ATOMS: atom_id res chain seq x y z
N MET A 1 19.03 -28.30 26.68
CA MET A 1 19.82 -27.68 25.60
C MET A 1 19.44 -26.22 25.48
N ALA A 2 20.23 -25.33 26.07
CA ALA A 2 20.04 -23.89 25.97
C ALA A 2 20.57 -23.42 24.61
N VAL A 3 19.67 -23.02 23.70
CA VAL A 3 20.07 -22.32 22.48
C VAL A 3 20.58 -20.94 22.92
N SER A 4 21.89 -20.83 23.02
CA SER A 4 22.60 -19.56 23.11
C SER A 4 22.07 -18.64 22.01
N ARG A 5 21.30 -17.62 22.40
CA ARG A 5 21.00 -16.45 21.57
C ARG A 5 22.29 -15.63 21.45
N GLY A 6 23.30 -16.23 20.82
CA GLY A 6 24.57 -15.59 20.51
C GLY A 6 24.30 -14.38 19.65
N ASP A 7 24.70 -13.22 20.18
CA ASP A 7 25.07 -12.03 19.45
C ASP A 7 24.26 -11.73 18.19
N ARG A 8 23.09 -11.12 18.39
CA ARG A 8 22.57 -10.18 17.39
C ARG A 8 23.59 -9.05 17.28
N GLN A 9 24.63 -9.23 16.47
CA GLN A 9 25.56 -8.16 16.15
C GLN A 9 24.73 -6.98 15.60
N VAL A 10 24.65 -5.95 16.43
CA VAL A 10 23.99 -4.65 16.22
C VAL A 10 24.72 -3.82 15.12
N GLY A 11 25.69 -4.40 14.42
CA GLY A 11 26.65 -3.75 13.53
C GLY A 11 26.18 -3.38 12.12
N GLY A 12 24.88 -3.33 11.83
CA GLY A 12 24.33 -2.89 10.54
C GLY A 12 24.03 -1.38 10.42
N GLY A 13 24.54 -0.58 11.36
CA GLY A 13 23.91 0.66 11.85
C GLY A 13 23.55 1.74 10.82
N SER A 14 24.34 1.97 9.76
CA SER A 14 24.09 3.05 8.79
C SER A 14 23.87 2.54 7.37
N ARG A 15 24.78 1.70 6.86
CA ARG A 15 24.70 1.16 5.49
C ARG A 15 23.41 0.41 5.23
N GLN A 16 22.96 -0.43 6.16
CA GLN A 16 21.72 -1.17 5.99
C GLN A 16 20.50 -0.24 5.96
N ARG A 17 20.50 0.83 6.77
CA ARG A 17 19.43 1.83 6.76
C ARG A 17 19.34 2.53 5.41
N TRP A 18 20.49 2.93 4.85
CA TRP A 18 20.54 3.53 3.52
C TRP A 18 20.10 2.58 2.41
N LEU A 19 20.46 1.30 2.50
CA LEU A 19 19.98 0.29 1.54
C LEU A 19 18.46 0.13 1.61
N VAL A 20 17.89 0.06 2.82
CA VAL A 20 16.43 -0.03 2.99
C VAL A 20 15.74 1.23 2.47
N LEU A 21 16.27 2.41 2.78
CA LEU A 21 15.74 3.67 2.26
C LEU A 21 15.80 3.70 0.73
N ALA A 22 16.94 3.32 0.14
CA ALA A 22 17.09 3.25 -1.31
C ALA A 22 16.10 2.26 -1.94
N MET A 23 15.85 1.11 -1.32
CA MET A 23 14.83 0.16 -1.77
C MET A 23 13.42 0.73 -1.68
N VAL A 24 13.06 1.38 -0.57
CA VAL A 24 11.74 2.02 -0.40
C VAL A 24 11.54 3.14 -1.43
N LEU A 25 12.56 3.96 -1.69
CA LEU A 25 12.50 5.01 -2.71
C LEU A 25 12.44 4.44 -4.12
N ALA A 26 13.20 3.38 -4.42
CA ALA A 26 13.11 2.67 -5.69
C ALA A 26 11.72 2.06 -5.90
N ALA A 27 11.19 1.39 -4.87
CA ALA A 27 9.85 0.81 -4.82
C ALA A 27 8.76 1.85 -5.06
N LEU A 28 8.87 3.02 -4.44
CA LEU A 28 7.99 4.17 -4.68
C LEU A 28 8.11 4.66 -6.11
N GLY A 29 9.33 4.88 -6.60
CA GLY A 29 9.61 5.36 -7.95
C GLY A 29 8.98 4.47 -9.01
N VAL A 30 9.23 3.15 -8.96
CA VAL A 30 8.67 2.22 -9.95
C VAL A 30 7.13 2.14 -9.90
N ARG A 31 6.52 2.29 -8.72
CA ARG A 31 5.07 2.29 -8.56
C ARG A 31 4.43 3.57 -9.11
N LEU A 32 5.10 4.71 -8.95
CA LEU A 32 4.64 6.00 -9.49
C LEU A 32 4.85 6.11 -11.01
N LEU A 33 5.86 5.45 -11.58
CA LEU A 33 6.12 5.47 -13.01
C LEU A 33 4.88 5.00 -13.79
N PHE A 34 4.34 5.91 -14.61
CA PHE A 34 3.16 5.68 -15.44
C PHE A 34 1.89 5.36 -14.65
N LEU A 35 1.75 5.84 -13.40
CA LEU A 35 0.57 5.57 -12.56
C LEU A 35 -0.74 6.08 -13.20
N ASN A 36 -0.67 7.17 -13.96
CA ASN A 36 -1.81 7.78 -14.66
C ASN A 36 -1.93 7.37 -16.13
N ARG A 37 -1.23 6.32 -16.59
CA ARG A 37 -1.17 5.99 -18.03
C ARG A 37 -2.47 5.41 -18.60
N CYS A 38 -3.26 4.79 -17.74
CA CYS A 38 -4.45 4.05 -18.11
C CYS A 38 -5.59 4.45 -17.19
N ASP A 39 -6.79 4.49 -17.75
CA ASP A 39 -8.00 4.74 -16.96
C ASP A 39 -8.21 3.65 -15.91
N PRO A 40 -8.99 3.93 -14.85
CA PRO A 40 -9.39 2.90 -13.89
C PRO A 40 -10.21 1.82 -14.60
N TRP A 41 -9.89 0.55 -14.36
CA TRP A 41 -10.70 -0.57 -14.82
C TRP A 41 -11.91 -0.81 -13.90
N CYS A 42 -12.78 -1.76 -14.27
CA CYS A 42 -14.09 -1.98 -13.64
C CYS A 42 -14.05 -1.98 -12.10
N ASP A 43 -13.15 -2.76 -11.49
CA ASP A 43 -13.09 -2.91 -10.03
C ASP A 43 -12.64 -1.62 -9.33
N GLU A 44 -11.66 -0.90 -9.90
CA GLU A 44 -11.27 0.41 -9.39
C GLU A 44 -12.44 1.40 -9.45
N ILE A 45 -13.17 1.45 -10.57
CA ILE A 45 -14.34 2.34 -10.72
C ILE A 45 -15.39 2.02 -9.66
N LEU A 46 -15.71 0.75 -9.46
CA LEU A 46 -16.69 0.33 -8.45
C LEU A 46 -16.24 0.70 -7.03
N PHE A 47 -14.97 0.53 -6.71
CA PHE A 47 -14.41 0.88 -5.40
C PHE A 47 -14.35 2.39 -5.15
N ILE A 48 -13.95 3.17 -6.17
CA ILE A 48 -13.94 4.64 -6.08
C ILE A 48 -15.37 5.16 -5.87
N ASN A 49 -16.33 4.60 -6.60
CA ASN A 49 -17.74 4.96 -6.43
C ASN A 49 -18.29 4.55 -5.05
N SER A 50 -17.92 3.37 -4.54
CA SER A 50 -18.33 2.92 -3.21
C SER A 50 -17.67 3.70 -2.07
N SER A 51 -16.53 4.34 -2.34
CA SER A 51 -15.86 5.28 -1.43
C SER A 51 -16.58 6.64 -1.33
N ALA A 52 -17.58 6.88 -2.18
CA ALA A 52 -18.60 7.93 -2.08
C ALA A 52 -18.11 9.23 -1.40
N PRO A 53 -17.28 10.08 -2.04
CA PRO A 53 -16.59 11.19 -1.39
C PRO A 53 -17.52 12.16 -0.65
N GLN A 54 -18.78 12.26 -1.05
CA GLN A 54 -19.80 13.10 -0.43
C GLN A 54 -20.30 12.54 0.91
N GLN A 55 -20.17 11.23 1.15
CA GLN A 55 -20.58 10.56 2.38
C GLN A 55 -19.50 10.65 3.47
N SER A 56 -19.91 10.76 4.73
CA SER A 56 -18.99 10.69 5.86
C SER A 56 -18.35 9.30 5.99
N PRO A 57 -17.15 9.17 6.60
CA PRO A 57 -16.53 7.86 6.83
C PRO A 57 -17.42 6.88 7.60
N VAL A 58 -18.25 7.37 8.53
CA VAL A 58 -19.21 6.55 9.27
C VAL A 58 -20.33 6.05 8.36
N ALA A 59 -20.83 6.87 7.44
CA ALA A 59 -21.83 6.44 6.47
C ALA A 59 -21.29 5.34 5.54
N ILE A 60 -20.00 5.42 5.15
CA ILE A 60 -19.33 4.39 4.35
C ILE A 60 -19.21 3.08 5.11
N LEU A 61 -18.83 3.13 6.39
CA LEU A 61 -18.79 1.96 7.27
C LEU A 61 -20.14 1.26 7.32
N VAL A 62 -21.22 2.01 7.58
CA VAL A 62 -22.59 1.46 7.64
C VAL A 62 -23.03 0.91 6.29
N SER A 63 -22.73 1.62 5.19
CA SER A 63 -23.04 1.18 3.84
C SER A 63 -22.32 -0.13 3.50
N HIS A 64 -21.03 -0.24 3.83
CA HIS A 64 -20.27 -1.45 3.56
C HIS A 64 -20.80 -2.65 4.34
N TRP A 65 -21.11 -2.45 5.62
CA TRP A 65 -21.67 -3.51 6.47
C TRP A 65 -23.03 -4.03 5.97
N ARG A 66 -23.84 -3.18 5.32
CA ARG A 66 -25.15 -3.55 4.78
C ARG A 66 -25.06 -4.21 3.41
N ASN A 67 -24.15 -3.73 2.56
CA ASN A 67 -24.15 -4.06 1.14
C ASN A 67 -23.12 -5.12 0.75
N PHE A 68 -22.07 -5.34 1.56
CA PHE A 68 -21.04 -6.34 1.27
C PHE A 68 -21.04 -7.42 2.35
N ALA A 69 -21.51 -8.61 1.98
CA ALA A 69 -21.52 -9.78 2.86
C ALA A 69 -20.18 -10.54 2.88
N VAL A 70 -19.25 -10.21 1.98
CA VAL A 70 -18.00 -10.95 1.77
C VAL A 70 -16.82 -10.23 2.43
N ILE A 71 -16.01 -11.01 3.17
CA ILE A 71 -14.85 -10.57 3.97
C ILE A 71 -13.84 -9.72 3.17
N GLY A 72 -13.80 -9.85 1.84
CA GLY A 72 -12.88 -9.11 0.97
C GLY A 72 -13.13 -7.60 0.86
N HIS A 73 -14.33 -7.11 1.15
CA HIS A 73 -14.69 -5.69 1.03
C HIS A 73 -14.77 -5.02 2.40
N LEU A 74 -13.64 -5.00 3.11
CA LEU A 74 -13.58 -4.31 4.39
C LEU A 74 -13.86 -2.79 4.20
N PRO A 75 -14.56 -2.15 5.15
CA PRO A 75 -14.91 -0.73 5.05
C PRO A 75 -13.70 0.19 5.14
N PHE A 76 -12.63 -0.24 5.82
CA PHE A 76 -11.48 0.60 6.13
C PHE A 76 -10.76 1.15 4.88
N PRO A 77 -10.40 0.33 3.88
CA PRO A 77 -9.88 0.84 2.60
C PRO A 77 -10.75 1.94 1.97
N ALA A 78 -12.08 1.75 1.92
CA ALA A 78 -13.00 2.71 1.33
C ALA A 78 -13.09 4.01 2.15
N MET A 79 -12.99 3.93 3.48
CA MET A 79 -12.92 5.10 4.35
C MET A 79 -11.63 5.90 4.13
N VAL A 80 -10.49 5.23 3.96
CA VAL A 80 -9.21 5.90 3.65
C VAL A 80 -9.28 6.55 2.27
N GLN A 81 -9.81 5.84 1.27
CA GLN A 81 -10.00 6.39 -0.08
C GLN A 81 -10.95 7.59 -0.08
N ASN A 82 -12.05 7.54 0.70
CA ASN A 82 -12.96 8.66 0.88
C ASN A 82 -12.26 9.91 1.41
N LEU A 83 -11.50 9.76 2.50
CA LEU A 83 -10.73 10.86 3.08
C LEU A 83 -9.73 11.41 2.07
N TRP A 84 -9.01 10.54 1.38
CA TRP A 84 -8.07 10.92 0.36
C TRP A 84 -8.73 11.75 -0.75
N LEU A 85 -9.82 11.25 -1.35
CA LEU A 85 -10.55 11.94 -2.41
C LEU A 85 -11.03 13.31 -1.96
N ARG A 86 -11.47 13.47 -0.70
CA ARG A 86 -11.84 14.78 -0.14
C ARG A 86 -10.65 15.74 -0.05
N LEU A 87 -9.49 15.23 0.33
CA LEU A 87 -8.26 16.04 0.47
C LEU A 87 -7.70 16.47 -0.90
N VAL A 88 -7.78 15.61 -1.91
CA VAL A 88 -7.20 15.89 -3.24
C VAL A 88 -8.21 16.44 -4.25
N ALA A 89 -9.51 16.43 -3.97
CA ALA A 89 -10.52 17.00 -4.87
C ALA A 89 -10.22 18.45 -5.32
N PRO A 90 -9.71 19.36 -4.46
CA PRO A 90 -9.35 20.71 -4.90
C PRO A 90 -8.17 20.78 -5.87
N LEU A 91 -7.39 19.71 -6.01
CA LEU A 91 -6.17 19.65 -6.82
C LEU A 91 -6.43 19.16 -8.25
N ALA A 92 -7.66 18.76 -8.58
CA ALA A 92 -8.03 18.24 -9.89
C ALA A 92 -9.34 18.85 -10.37
N GLU A 93 -9.41 19.21 -11.66
CA GLU A 93 -10.65 19.70 -12.29
C GLU A 93 -11.75 18.63 -12.24
N ASP A 94 -11.41 17.39 -12.56
CA ASP A 94 -12.26 16.22 -12.33
C ASP A 94 -11.48 15.07 -11.70
N ILE A 95 -11.73 14.86 -10.40
CA ILE A 95 -11.09 13.79 -9.64
C ILE A 95 -11.44 12.40 -10.21
N ARG A 96 -12.54 12.23 -10.93
CA ARG A 96 -12.95 10.95 -11.55
C ARG A 96 -12.01 10.51 -12.67
N HIS A 97 -11.43 11.47 -13.38
CA HIS A 97 -10.49 11.24 -14.48
C HIS A 97 -9.02 11.30 -14.03
N ALA A 98 -8.75 11.68 -12.79
CA ALA A 98 -7.41 11.73 -12.23
C ALA A 98 -6.98 10.37 -11.64
N ALA A 99 -6.88 9.33 -12.48
CA ALA A 99 -6.56 7.96 -12.07
C ALA A 99 -5.29 7.86 -11.23
N GLY A 100 -4.26 8.64 -11.59
CA GLY A 100 -3.01 8.73 -10.85
C GLY A 100 -3.23 9.18 -9.40
N LEU A 101 -4.05 10.22 -9.19
CA LEU A 101 -4.38 10.70 -7.84
C LEU A 101 -5.20 9.67 -7.07
N GLN A 102 -6.15 9.00 -7.71
CA GLN A 102 -6.97 7.96 -7.07
C GLN A 102 -6.15 6.76 -6.59
N ARG A 103 -5.06 6.42 -7.29
CA ARG A 103 -4.18 5.28 -6.99
C ARG A 103 -3.10 5.58 -5.94
N LEU A 104 -2.86 6.85 -5.61
CA LEU A 104 -1.80 7.24 -4.66
C LEU A 104 -1.90 6.56 -3.28
N PRO A 105 -3.10 6.38 -2.67
CA PRO A 105 -3.21 5.64 -1.42
C PRO A 105 -2.67 4.21 -1.52
N ALA A 106 -3.01 3.49 -2.58
CA ALA A 106 -2.51 2.14 -2.80
C ALA A 106 -0.98 2.10 -2.96
N VAL A 107 -0.41 3.09 -3.66
CA VAL A 107 1.05 3.22 -3.81
C VAL A 107 1.72 3.46 -2.47
N MET A 108 1.13 4.31 -1.61
CA MET A 108 1.64 4.56 -0.26
C MET A 108 1.60 3.29 0.60
N TRP A 109 0.50 2.54 0.57
CA TRP A 109 0.38 1.26 1.27
C TRP A 109 1.42 0.26 0.80
N GLY A 110 1.48 -0.04 -0.50
CA GLY A 110 2.43 -1.01 -1.02
C GLY A 110 3.90 -0.61 -0.85
N THR A 111 4.21 0.69 -0.87
CA THR A 111 5.55 1.20 -0.54
C THR A 111 5.86 1.00 0.95
N GLY A 112 4.90 1.26 1.83
CA GLY A 112 5.01 1.00 3.27
C GLY A 112 5.22 -0.49 3.58
N THR A 113 4.54 -1.39 2.87
CA THR A 113 4.67 -2.84 3.03
C THR A 113 6.12 -3.30 2.79
N VAL A 114 6.89 -2.67 1.89
CA VAL A 114 8.32 -2.98 1.70
C VAL A 114 9.13 -2.82 3.00
N LEU A 115 8.89 -1.72 3.72
CA LEU A 115 9.55 -1.47 5.02
C LEU A 115 9.08 -2.46 6.08
N LEU A 116 7.77 -2.75 6.14
CA LEU A 116 7.21 -3.68 7.12
C LEU A 116 7.73 -5.11 6.90
N VAL A 117 7.78 -5.58 5.66
CA VAL A 117 8.34 -6.88 5.28
C VAL A 117 9.82 -6.97 5.61
N PHE A 118 10.60 -5.89 5.37
CA PHE A 118 11.99 -5.82 5.81
C PHE A 118 12.10 -6.01 7.34
N LEU A 119 11.32 -5.24 8.10
CA LEU A 119 11.37 -5.25 9.56
C LEU A 119 10.97 -6.61 10.13
N LEU A 120 9.91 -7.22 9.58
CA LEU A 120 9.43 -8.54 9.95
C LEU A 120 10.47 -9.62 9.62
N GLY A 121 10.97 -9.64 8.38
CA GLY A 121 11.99 -10.60 7.97
C GLY A 121 13.29 -10.46 8.78
N ARG A 122 13.66 -9.22 9.13
CA ARG A 122 14.79 -8.93 10.02
C ARG A 122 14.54 -9.46 11.44
N ALA A 123 13.34 -9.26 11.98
CA ALA A 123 13.00 -9.67 13.34
C ALA A 123 12.99 -11.19 13.50
N LEU A 124 12.52 -11.92 12.48
CA LEU A 124 12.34 -13.37 12.52
C LEU A 124 13.60 -14.14 12.09
N TRP A 125 14.30 -13.70 11.03
CA TRP A 125 15.40 -14.46 10.41
C TRP A 125 16.67 -13.64 10.16
N GLY A 126 16.75 -12.40 10.66
CA GLY A 126 17.94 -11.56 10.55
C GLY A 126 18.00 -10.68 9.30
N GLY A 127 19.00 -9.79 9.27
CA GLY A 127 19.05 -8.66 8.33
C GLY A 127 19.10 -9.04 6.85
N ARG A 128 19.83 -10.10 6.49
CA ARG A 128 19.94 -10.56 5.08
C ARG A 128 18.59 -11.05 4.55
N THR A 129 17.86 -11.83 5.36
CA THR A 129 16.52 -12.33 5.00
C THR A 129 15.53 -11.19 4.87
N GLY A 130 15.55 -10.21 5.79
CA GLY A 130 14.73 -9.00 5.67
C GLY A 130 15.01 -8.22 4.38
N LEU A 131 16.27 -8.05 4.00
CA LEU A 131 16.64 -7.37 2.75
C LEU A 131 16.12 -8.14 1.52
N LEU A 132 16.31 -9.46 1.47
CA LEU A 132 15.80 -10.29 0.38
C LEU A 132 14.27 -10.19 0.26
N ALA A 133 13.56 -10.28 1.39
CA ALA A 133 12.11 -10.16 1.43
C ALA A 133 11.64 -8.79 0.94
N ALA A 134 12.34 -7.71 1.30
CA ALA A 134 12.05 -6.36 0.83
C ALA A 134 12.30 -6.18 -0.68
N VAL A 135 13.37 -6.77 -1.22
CA VAL A 135 13.63 -6.79 -2.67
C VAL A 135 12.50 -7.52 -3.40
N MET A 136 12.10 -8.69 -2.91
CA MET A 136 10.98 -9.44 -3.50
C MET A 136 9.69 -8.61 -3.45
N CYS A 137 9.35 -8.02 -2.30
CA CYS A 137 8.17 -7.15 -2.16
C CYS A 137 8.24 -5.88 -3.05
N SER A 138 9.44 -5.39 -3.35
CA SER A 138 9.62 -4.18 -4.18
C SER A 138 9.34 -4.44 -5.65
N PHE A 139 9.75 -5.59 -6.19
CA PHE A 139 9.84 -5.84 -7.63
C PHE A 139 9.05 -7.06 -8.13
N PHE A 140 8.55 -7.93 -7.26
CA PHE A 140 7.68 -9.03 -7.71
C PHE A 140 6.39 -8.49 -8.27
N TYR A 141 5.88 -9.18 -9.29
CA TYR A 141 4.71 -8.78 -10.05
C TYR A 141 3.51 -8.46 -9.14
N TYR A 142 3.13 -9.36 -8.22
CA TYR A 142 1.92 -9.16 -7.42
C TYR A 142 1.98 -7.98 -6.44
N PRO A 143 2.99 -7.85 -5.53
CA PRO A 143 3.15 -6.66 -4.69
C PRO A 143 3.25 -5.35 -5.46
N PHE A 144 3.86 -5.39 -6.64
CA PHE A 144 3.97 -4.23 -7.49
C PHE A 144 2.63 -3.86 -8.15
N HIS A 145 1.99 -4.81 -8.81
CA HIS A 145 0.77 -4.62 -9.58
C HIS A 145 -0.39 -4.14 -8.72
N TYR A 146 -0.69 -4.86 -7.63
CA TYR A 146 -1.83 -4.53 -6.76
C TYR A 146 -1.61 -3.26 -5.93
N SER A 147 -0.37 -2.85 -5.69
CA SER A 147 -0.08 -1.55 -5.07
C SER A 147 -0.31 -0.35 -6.00
N ARG A 148 -0.64 -0.58 -7.27
CA ARG A 148 -0.90 0.48 -8.24
C ARG A 148 -2.37 0.62 -8.59
N GLU A 149 -3.24 -0.22 -8.03
CA GLU A 149 -4.67 -0.19 -8.28
C GLU A 149 -5.38 0.52 -7.14
N ALA A 150 -6.30 1.42 -7.46
CA ALA A 150 -7.20 2.06 -6.50
C ALA A 150 -8.26 1.04 -6.04
N TYR A 151 -7.84 0.06 -5.25
CA TYR A 151 -8.68 -1.04 -4.78
C TYR A 151 -8.27 -1.53 -3.39
N VAL A 152 -9.03 -2.49 -2.85
CA VAL A 152 -8.86 -3.01 -1.47
C VAL A 152 -7.61 -3.85 -1.26
N TYR A 153 -6.87 -4.20 -2.32
CA TYR A 153 -5.73 -5.12 -2.22
C TYR A 153 -4.58 -4.54 -1.41
N ALA A 154 -4.15 -3.31 -1.70
CA ALA A 154 -2.92 -2.75 -1.12
C ALA A 154 -2.96 -2.63 0.41
N PRO A 155 -4.06 -2.23 1.07
CA PRO A 155 -4.16 -2.25 2.52
C PRO A 155 -4.14 -3.64 3.17
N LEU A 156 -4.30 -4.71 2.40
CA LEU A 156 -4.28 -6.10 2.87
C LEU A 156 -2.91 -6.78 2.69
N MET A 157 -1.94 -6.09 2.08
CA MET A 157 -0.58 -6.59 1.81
C MET A 157 0.38 -6.32 2.98
#